data_AF-A0A512ITV6-F1
#
_entry.id   AF-A0A512ITV6-F1
#
_cell.length_a   1.000
_cell.length_b   1.000
_cell.length_c   1.000
_cell.angle_alpha   90.00
_cell.angle_beta   90.00
_cell.angle_gamma   90.00
#
_symmetry.space_group_name_H-M   'P 1'
#
loop_
_entity.id
_entity.type
_entity.pdbx_description
1 polymer ?
#
loop_
_entity_poly.entity_id
_entity_poly.type
_entity_poly.pdbx_seq_one_letter_code
_entity_poly.pdbx_strand_id
1 'polypeptide(L)'
;MPRYFFHTHIDDDVIVDPDGRDLADPDAAWNAARTLALQLLQGAESDPALFQAVIFVTDASEEVVLEFPLTDALVAEPVAQPDDETRH
;
A
#
# COMPACT_ATOMS: atom_id res chain seq x y z
N MET A 1 10.54 -16.55 0.41
CA MET A 1 9.58 -15.44 0.47
C MET A 1 10.40 -14.18 0.26
N PRO A 2 10.15 -13.41 -0.80
CA PRO A 2 10.73 -12.08 -0.93
C PRO A 2 10.23 -11.17 0.19
N ARG A 3 11.14 -10.35 0.70
CA ARG A 3 10.85 -9.36 1.74
C ARG A 3 10.77 -8.00 1.09
N TYR A 4 9.65 -7.32 1.34
CA TYR A 4 9.37 -6.01 0.78
C TYR A 4 9.27 -4.96 1.88
N PHE A 5 9.84 -3.79 1.68
CA PHE A 5 9.77 -2.68 2.61
C PHE A 5 8.87 -1.60 2.02
N PHE A 6 8.06 -0.97 2.86
CA PHE A 6 7.02 -0.01 2.46
C PHE A 6 7.39 1.35 3.01
N HIS A 7 7.96 2.21 2.18
CA HIS A 7 8.33 3.57 2.56
C HIS A 7 7.21 4.51 2.11
N THR A 8 6.54 5.18 3.05
CA THR A 8 5.51 6.15 2.69
C THR A 8 6.12 7.55 2.70
N HIS A 9 6.18 8.19 1.54
CA HIS A 9 6.55 9.60 1.42
C HIS A 9 5.27 10.45 1.46
N ILE A 10 5.23 11.44 2.34
CA ILE A 10 4.10 12.36 2.53
C ILE A 10 4.68 13.78 2.59
N ASP A 11 4.56 14.53 1.49
CA ASP A 11 5.16 15.87 1.38
C ASP A 11 6.69 15.85 1.66
N ASP A 12 7.17 16.53 2.70
CA ASP A 12 8.57 16.52 3.14
C ASP A 12 8.91 15.36 4.10
N ASP A 13 7.90 14.64 4.60
CA ASP A 13 8.06 13.58 5.59
C ASP A 13 8.18 12.20 4.95
N VAL A 14 9.11 11.39 5.46
CA VAL A 14 9.36 10.03 4.99
C VAL A 14 9.16 9.05 6.14
N ILE A 15 8.08 8.28 6.06
CA ILE A 15 7.78 7.21 6.99
C ILE A 15 8.39 5.93 6.43
N VAL A 16 9.54 5.55 6.98
CA VAL A 16 10.20 4.27 6.67
C VAL A 16 9.52 3.16 7.47
N ASP A 17 9.12 2.07 6.82
CA ASP A 17 8.77 0.81 7.48
C ASP A 17 10.04 -0.05 7.62
N PRO A 18 10.64 -0.16 8.82
CA PRO A 18 11.88 -0.91 9.04
C PRO A 18 11.65 -2.42 9.19
N ASP A 19 10.44 -2.85 9.53
CA ASP A 19 10.12 -4.27 9.70
C ASP A 19 10.05 -4.94 8.33
N GLY A 20 9.42 -4.28 7.36
CA GLY A 20 9.09 -4.86 6.06
C GLY A 20 8.14 -6.06 6.22
N ARG A 21 7.68 -6.62 5.11
CA ARG A 21 6.80 -7.78 5.10
C ARG A 21 7.30 -8.84 4.16
N ASP A 22 7.34 -10.08 4.66
CA ASP A 22 7.52 -11.26 3.84
C ASP A 22 6.23 -11.51 3.04
N LEU A 23 6.29 -11.28 1.73
CA LEU A 23 5.17 -11.49 0.83
C LEU A 23 5.52 -12.56 -0.18
N ALA A 24 4.49 -13.17 -0.77
CA ALA A 24 4.69 -14.22 -1.76
C ALA A 24 5.20 -13.63 -3.08
N ASP A 25 4.55 -12.55 -3.54
CA ASP A 25 4.67 -12.02 -4.90
C ASP A 25 4.41 -10.50 -4.96
N PRO A 26 4.76 -9.81 -6.07
CA PRO A 26 4.51 -8.39 -6.25
C PRO A 26 3.03 -7.99 -6.12
N ASP A 27 2.10 -8.84 -6.58
CA ASP A 27 0.66 -8.63 -6.39
C ASP A 27 0.27 -8.57 -4.90
N ALA A 28 0.91 -9.36 -4.05
CA ALA A 28 0.68 -9.29 -2.60
C ALA A 28 1.22 -7.97 -2.02
N ALA A 29 2.32 -7.45 -2.57
CA ALA A 29 2.85 -6.14 -2.18
C ALA A 29 1.92 -5.00 -2.60
N TRP A 30 1.34 -5.05 -3.79
CA TRP A 30 0.34 -4.09 -4.25
C TRP A 30 -0.90 -4.08 -3.33
N ASN A 31 -1.44 -5.26 -2.99
CA ASN A 31 -2.59 -5.36 -2.08
C ASN A 31 -2.29 -4.85 -0.67
N ALA A 32 -1.09 -5.11 -0.16
CA ALA A 32 -0.64 -4.60 1.14
C ALA A 32 -0.50 -3.06 1.11
N ALA A 33 0.13 -2.50 0.08
CA ALA A 33 0.26 -1.06 -0.11
C ALA A 33 -1.11 -0.38 -0.21
N ARG A 34 -2.04 -0.94 -0.98
CA ARG A 34 -3.42 -0.44 -1.09
C ARG A 34 -4.14 -0.43 0.26
N THR A 35 -4.00 -1.51 1.04
CA THR A 35 -4.64 -1.61 2.36
C THR A 35 -4.09 -0.53 3.30
N LEU A 36 -2.77 -0.35 3.33
CA LEU A 36 -2.13 0.70 4.11
C LEU A 36 -2.60 2.10 3.67
N ALA A 37 -2.63 2.35 2.37
CA ALA A 37 -3.11 3.60 1.80
C ALA A 37 -4.56 3.92 2.24
N LEU A 38 -5.47 2.94 2.15
CA LEU A 38 -6.85 3.12 2.61
C LEU A 38 -6.92 3.38 4.12
N GLN A 39 -6.13 2.66 4.93
CA GLN A 39 -6.09 2.88 6.37
C GLN A 39 -5.60 4.29 6.73
N LEU A 40 -4.57 4.79 6.03
CA LEU A 40 -4.07 6.16 6.20
C LEU A 40 -5.13 7.20 5.80
N LEU A 41 -5.76 7.01 4.63
CA LEU A 41 -6.80 7.91 4.13
C LEU A 41 -8.06 7.93 5.01
N GLN A 42 -8.41 6.79 5.63
CA GLN A 42 -9.55 6.74 6.56
C GLN A 42 -9.22 7.26 7.96
N GLY A 43 -7.99 7.07 8.43
CA GLY A 43 -7.56 7.50 9.77
C GLY A 43 -7.27 8.99 9.88
N ALA A 44 -6.89 9.63 8.78
CA ALA A 44 -6.61 11.05 8.71
C ALA A 44 -7.71 11.75 7.92
N GLU A 45 -8.82 12.04 8.60
CA GLU A 45 -9.92 12.81 8.02
C GLU A 45 -9.40 14.21 7.60
N SER A 46 -9.12 14.37 6.29
CA SER A 46 -8.84 15.63 5.60
C SER A 46 -7.40 16.16 5.57
N ASP A 47 -6.36 15.32 5.70
CA ASP A 47 -5.00 15.81 5.45
C ASP A 47 -4.70 15.90 3.94
N PRO A 48 -4.51 17.11 3.36
CA PRO A 48 -4.23 17.26 1.94
C PRO A 48 -2.89 16.62 1.54
N ALA A 49 -1.95 16.46 2.47
CA ALA A 49 -0.65 15.86 2.19
C ALA A 49 -0.77 14.37 1.84
N LEU A 50 -1.82 13.69 2.31
CA LEU A 50 -2.07 12.29 1.96
C LEU A 50 -2.49 12.10 0.51
N PHE A 51 -3.07 13.12 -0.14
CA PHE A 51 -3.41 13.05 -1.57
C PHE A 51 -2.17 13.12 -2.47
N GLN A 52 -1.07 13.70 -1.98
CA GLN A 52 0.23 13.74 -2.66
C GLN A 52 1.20 12.66 -2.15
N ALA A 53 0.76 11.84 -1.20
CA ALA A 53 1.59 10.79 -0.63
C ALA A 53 1.74 9.58 -1.56
N VAL A 54 2.91 8.97 -1.52
CA VAL A 54 3.28 7.82 -2.35
C VAL A 54 3.97 6.77 -1.48
N ILE A 55 3.53 5.51 -1.59
CA ILE A 55 4.16 4.36 -0.98
C ILE A 55 5.15 3.76 -1.98
N PHE A 56 6.43 3.79 -1.62
CA PHE A 56 7.51 3.13 -2.33
C PHE A 56 7.72 1.75 -1.72
N VAL A 57 7.52 0.73 -2.54
CA VAL A 57 7.83 -0.66 -2.17
C VAL A 57 9.20 -1.00 -2.71
N THR A 58 10.11 -1.35 -1.81
CA THR A 58 11.46 -1.79 -2.16
C THR A 58 11.64 -3.28 -1.84
N ASP A 59 12.52 -3.97 -2.57
CA ASP A 59 12.90 -5.35 -2.25
C ASP A 59 14.02 -5.41 -1.19
N ALA A 60 14.50 -6.61 -0.88
CA ALA A 60 15.64 -6.84 0.01
C ALA A 60 16.96 -6.19 -0.46
N SER A 61 17.06 -5.81 -1.73
CA SER A 61 18.19 -5.09 -2.33
C SER A 61 18.00 -3.58 -2.33
N GLU A 62 16.96 -3.07 -1.67
CA GLU A 62 16.56 -1.65 -1.64
C GLU A 62 16.18 -1.10 -3.03
N GLU A 63 15.89 -1.96 -4.01
CA GLU A 63 15.42 -1.56 -5.33
C GLU A 63 13.91 -1.29 -5.28
N VAL A 64 13.48 -0.12 -5.75
CA VAL A 64 12.06 0.21 -5.86
C VAL A 64 11.43 -0.67 -6.92
N VAL A 65 10.61 -1.63 -6.48
CA VAL A 65 9.91 -2.56 -7.34
C VAL A 65 8.50 -2.08 -7.68
N LEU A 66 7.91 -1.23 -6.84
CA LEU A 66 6.55 -0.74 -7.01
C LEU A 66 6.36 0.62 -6.33
N GLU A 67 5.68 1.53 -7.02
CA GLU A 67 5.32 2.86 -6.52
C GLU A 67 3.79 2.95 -6.51
N PHE A 68 3.22 3.26 -5.34
CA PHE A 68 1.79 3.26 -5.13
C PHE A 68 1.32 4.57 -4.50
N PRO A 69 0.80 5.52 -5.31
CA PRO A 69 0.18 6.74 -4.80
C PRO A 69 -1.04 6.41 -3.93
N LEU A 70 -1.21 7.08 -2.80
CA LEU A 70 -2.37 6.84 -1.93
C LEU A 70 -3.69 7.08 -2.67
N THR A 71 -3.71 8.05 -3.59
CA THR A 71 -4.87 8.36 -4.44
C THR A 71 -5.25 7.21 -5.37
N ASP A 72 -4.32 6.34 -5.75
CA ASP A 72 -4.62 5.15 -6.56
C ASP A 72 -5.53 4.20 -5.79
N ALA A 73 -5.39 4.12 -4.47
CA ALA A 73 -6.25 3.31 -3.61
C ALA A 73 -7.74 3.70 -3.68
N LEU A 74 -8.03 4.98 -3.97
CA LEU A 74 -9.39 5.51 -4.12
C LEU A 74 -10.00 5.18 -5.48
N VAL A 75 -9.17 5.04 -6.52
CA VAL A 75 -9.59 4.78 -7.90
C VAL A 75 -9.61 3.29 -8.21
N ALA A 76 -8.71 2.53 -7.60
CA ALA A 76 -8.68 1.08 -7.70
C ALA A 76 -10.06 0.55 -7.31
N GLU A 77 -10.74 -0.11 -8.25
CA GLU A 77 -11.99 -0.80 -7.97
C GLU A 77 -11.75 -1.73 -6.77
N PRO A 78 -12.68 -1.87 -5.81
CA PRO A 78 -12.58 -2.94 -4.83
C PRO A 78 -12.29 -4.19 -5.63
N VAL A 79 -11.18 -4.88 -5.37
CA VAL A 79 -11.05 -6.24 -5.90
C VAL A 79 -12.30 -6.90 -5.35
N ALA A 80 -13.25 -7.24 -6.23
CA ALA A 80 -14.43 -7.93 -5.83
C ALA A 80 -13.91 -9.10 -5.00
N GLN A 81 -14.16 -9.07 -3.69
CA GLN A 81 -14.03 -10.28 -2.88
C GLN A 81 -14.83 -11.29 -3.69
N PRO A 82 -14.21 -12.38 -4.19
CA PRO A 82 -14.99 -13.38 -4.89
C PRO A 82 -16.08 -13.76 -3.91
N ASP A 83 -17.32 -13.55 -4.35
CA ASP A 83 -18.54 -13.85 -3.63
C ASP A 83 -18.33 -15.05 -2.71
N ASP A 84 -18.40 -14.84 -1.39
CA ASP A 84 -18.82 -15.91 -0.50
C ASP A 84 -20.34 -16.09 -0.71
N GLU A 85 -20.69 -16.56 -1.91
CA GLU A 85 -22.02 -17.07 -2.23
C GLU A 85 -21.94 -18.59 -2.09
N THR A 86 -22.31 -19.11 -0.91
CA THR A 86 -23.02 -20.41 -0.79
C THR A 86 -23.80 -20.46 0.52
N ARG A 87 -25.05 -19.96 0.45
CA ARG A 87 -26.29 -20.69 0.73
C ARG A 87 -26.26 -21.76 1.85
N HIS A 88 -26.99 -21.51 2.95
CA HIS A 88 -27.78 -22.57 3.60
C HIS A 88 -28.99 -22.06 4.38
#